data_AF-I2CC39-F1
#
_entry.id   AF-I2CC39-F1
#
_cell.length_a   1.000
_cell.length_b   1.000
_cell.length_c   1.000
_cell.angle_alpha   90.00
_cell.angle_beta   90.00
_cell.angle_gamma   90.00
#
_symmetry.space_group_name_H-M   'P 1'
#
loop_
_entity.id
_entity.type
_entity.pdbx_description
1 polymer ?
#
loop_
_entity_poly.entity_id
_entity_poly.type
_entity_poly.pdbx_seq_one_letter_code
_entity_poly.pdbx_strand_id
1 'polypeptide(L)'
;MKGVSLMPDSVTTDIKQALLAMLGERDIRRVTMKDIAERSHVSRGTLYLYYEDKYAILEDIEEEMKDGLSEALYDSLKNKDVLHLHGGWQKVHPTLSFVDRHREFFQTMMDRHKMPYFHFHAFLKDVFRHDVLLSPVNADFSPTEQDMYIHYRALYTYAIVLYWLNEEPGASPEAISGQVWDLISQKRFYWLFGRRVPEQEEKKPADRRVTRTRQALQEAMIGLMAEKKEYAAITISDIARQSNLRRATFYDHYANKEALLKTIIHQSCRDLIGLLTVKGEPADCSMEEAEAALVRLFSALSDGLPLVHFLREGSGVPDVIPEMFRALQSFYLHQPLHIQAGKKLYAYYVASMLVGLIQYRLHEGKDHAPDMLAREFLQFLDVKKYRVILL
;
A
#
# COMPACT_ATOMS: atom_id res chain seq x y z
N MET A 1 16.29 51.46 11.28
CA MET A 1 16.47 50.71 12.54
C MET A 1 15.09 50.20 12.93
N LYS A 2 14.75 48.92 13.02
CA LYS A 2 15.50 47.69 13.28
C LYS A 2 15.32 46.70 12.14
N GLY A 3 16.40 45.99 11.80
CA GLY A 3 16.48 45.11 10.66
C GLY A 3 15.65 43.85 10.82
N VAL A 4 14.90 43.54 9.76
CA VAL A 4 14.49 42.17 9.47
C VAL A 4 15.77 41.43 9.11
N SER A 5 16.37 40.78 10.11
CA SER A 5 17.51 39.89 9.89
C SER A 5 16.99 38.58 9.32
N LEU A 6 16.84 38.53 7.99
CA LEU A 6 16.84 37.28 7.24
C LEU A 6 18.21 36.62 7.47
N MET A 7 18.29 35.72 8.46
CA MET A 7 19.26 34.63 8.42
C MET A 7 18.61 33.49 7.61
N PRO A 8 19.38 32.79 6.76
CA PRO A 8 18.95 32.30 5.45
C PRO A 8 18.25 30.94 5.52
N ASP A 9 17.65 30.49 4.41
CA ASP A 9 17.10 29.14 4.18
C ASP A 9 17.98 27.99 4.70
N SER A 10 19.28 28.23 4.94
CA SER A 10 20.19 27.28 5.58
C SER A 10 19.76 26.86 6.99
N VAL A 11 19.20 27.76 7.80
CA VAL A 11 18.83 27.44 9.21
C VAL A 11 17.68 26.44 9.26
N THR A 12 16.63 26.66 8.47
CA THR A 12 15.49 25.72 8.36
C THR A 12 15.94 24.42 7.71
N THR A 13 16.83 24.48 6.72
CA THR A 13 17.46 23.28 6.12
C THR A 13 18.20 22.45 7.18
N ASP A 14 19.05 23.06 8.00
CA ASP A 14 19.81 22.36 9.05
C ASP A 14 18.88 21.72 10.09
N ILE A 15 17.79 22.40 10.45
CA ILE A 15 16.76 21.89 11.37
C ILE A 15 16.06 20.67 10.76
N LYS A 16 15.64 20.76 9.49
CA LYS A 16 14.96 19.67 8.77
C LYS A 16 15.84 18.44 8.61
N GLN A 17 17.11 18.63 8.22
CA GLN A 17 18.10 17.57 8.11
C GLN A 17 18.38 16.91 9.47
N ALA A 18 18.49 17.71 10.54
CA ALA A 18 18.67 17.18 11.88
C ALA A 18 17.48 16.32 12.34
N LEU A 19 16.24 16.75 12.08
CA LEU A 19 15.07 15.94 12.39
C LEU A 19 15.07 14.65 11.55
N LEU A 20 15.26 14.74 10.24
CA LEU A 20 15.23 13.60 9.34
C LEU A 20 16.24 12.51 9.75
N ALA A 21 17.49 12.91 10.03
CA ALA A 21 18.53 12.00 10.51
C ALA A 21 18.11 11.29 11.82
N MET A 22 17.50 12.01 12.76
CA MET A 22 17.03 11.43 14.01
C MET A 22 15.84 10.47 13.83
N LEU A 23 14.96 10.73 12.85
CA LEU A 23 13.88 9.80 12.51
C LEU A 23 14.42 8.49 11.93
N GLY A 24 15.58 8.52 11.28
CA GLY A 24 16.35 7.34 10.89
C GLY A 24 16.83 6.50 12.08
N GLU A 25 16.95 7.08 13.28
CA GLU A 25 17.48 6.43 14.48
C GLU A 25 16.40 6.00 15.47
N ARG A 26 15.31 6.76 15.60
CA ARG A 26 14.27 6.53 16.62
C ARG A 26 12.92 7.14 16.25
N ASP A 27 11.86 6.58 16.84
CA ASP A 27 10.48 7.08 16.71
C ASP A 27 10.36 8.57 17.10
N ILE A 28 9.64 9.35 16.29
CA ILE A 28 9.44 10.80 16.49
C ILE A 28 8.92 11.14 17.88
N ARG A 29 8.11 10.29 18.52
CA ARG A 29 7.57 10.52 19.87
C ARG A 29 8.69 10.64 20.91
N ARG A 30 9.85 10.03 20.66
CA ARG A 30 11.05 10.07 21.51
C ARG A 30 12.02 11.22 21.16
N VAL A 31 11.80 11.92 20.05
CA VAL A 31 12.60 13.11 19.67
C VAL A 31 12.07 14.33 20.42
N THR A 32 12.95 15.19 20.93
CA THR A 32 12.57 16.46 21.57
C THR A 32 13.10 17.66 20.79
N MET A 33 12.48 18.83 20.95
CA MET A 33 12.98 20.08 20.38
C MET A 33 14.41 20.40 20.86
N LYS A 34 14.79 19.95 22.05
CA LYS A 34 16.16 20.09 22.55
C LYS A 34 17.13 19.26 21.70
N ASP A 35 16.79 18.00 21.41
CA ASP A 35 17.64 17.13 20.59
C ASP A 35 17.83 17.72 19.18
N ILE A 36 16.75 18.28 18.60
CA ILE A 36 16.79 18.93 17.29
C ILE A 36 17.72 20.13 17.32
N ALA A 37 17.56 21.03 18.30
CA ALA A 37 18.40 22.21 18.43
C ALA A 37 19.89 21.85 18.59
N GLU A 38 20.20 20.83 19.40
CA GLU A 38 21.57 20.35 19.58
C GLU A 38 22.14 19.75 18.29
N ARG A 39 21.36 18.94 17.57
CA ARG A 39 21.77 18.25 16.34
C ARG A 39 21.94 19.20 15.15
N SER A 40 21.11 20.23 15.05
CA SER A 40 21.20 21.26 13.99
C SER A 40 22.12 22.42 14.35
N HIS A 41 22.77 22.38 15.52
CA HIS A 41 23.65 23.45 16.02
C HIS A 41 23.00 24.84 16.09
N VAL A 42 21.69 24.90 16.39
CA VAL A 42 20.95 26.16 16.59
C VAL A 42 20.52 26.32 18.05
N SER A 43 20.30 27.55 18.50
CA SER A 43 19.74 27.76 19.84
C SER A 43 18.28 27.28 19.88
N ARG A 44 17.80 26.80 21.03
CA ARG A 44 16.37 26.47 21.21
C ARG A 44 15.47 27.67 20.93
N GLY A 45 15.89 28.88 21.30
CA GLY A 45 15.17 30.11 20.99
C GLY A 45 15.02 30.31 19.48
N THR A 46 16.09 30.07 18.73
CA THR A 46 16.08 30.11 17.26
C THR A 46 15.14 29.06 16.66
N LEU A 47 15.20 27.82 17.14
CA LEU A 47 14.32 26.74 16.67
C LEU A 47 12.84 27.11 16.81
N TYR A 48 12.45 27.64 17.98
CA TYR A 48 11.07 28.07 18.25
C TYR A 48 10.62 29.33 17.50
N LEU A 49 11.52 30.06 16.82
CA LEU A 49 11.12 31.13 15.91
C LEU A 49 10.53 30.59 14.60
N TYR A 50 10.92 29.38 14.18
CA TYR A 50 10.52 28.78 12.91
C TYR A 50 9.43 27.72 13.09
N TYR A 51 9.53 26.89 14.14
CA TYR A 51 8.63 25.76 14.33
C TYR A 51 8.10 25.70 15.76
N GLU A 52 6.79 25.49 15.87
CA GLU A 52 6.12 25.32 17.16
C GLU A 52 6.58 24.02 17.85
N ASP A 53 6.65 22.93 17.09
CA ASP A 53 7.08 21.63 17.58
C ASP A 53 7.75 20.79 16.47
N LYS A 54 8.09 19.54 16.81
CA LYS A 54 8.74 18.58 15.92
C LYS A 54 7.83 18.05 14.80
N TYR A 55 6.51 18.12 14.97
CA TYR A 55 5.55 17.70 13.96
C TYR A 55 5.40 18.79 12.90
N ALA A 56 5.44 20.07 13.27
CA ALA A 56 5.51 21.17 12.32
C ALA A 56 6.76 21.10 11.41
N ILE A 57 7.90 20.67 11.96
CA ILE A 57 9.12 20.43 11.15
C ILE A 57 8.90 19.24 10.20
N LEU A 58 8.29 18.15 10.68
CA LEU A 58 7.99 16.99 9.84
C LEU A 58 7.04 17.36 8.70
N GLU A 59 6.00 18.13 8.98
CA GLU A 59 5.05 18.63 7.98
C GLU A 59 5.75 19.49 6.91
N ASP A 60 6.65 20.40 7.30
CA ASP A 60 7.44 21.18 6.34
C ASP A 60 8.36 20.29 5.48
N ILE A 61 8.99 19.25 6.07
CA ILE A 61 9.73 18.25 5.29
C ILE A 61 8.80 17.53 4.31
N GLU A 62 7.61 17.13 4.75
CA GLU A 62 6.61 16.44 3.91
C GLU A 62 6.18 17.30 2.72
N GLU A 63 5.79 18.55 2.96
CA GLU A 63 5.36 19.48 1.91
C GLU A 63 6.50 19.77 0.92
N GLU A 64 7.73 20.00 1.38
CA GLU A 64 8.88 20.17 0.47
C GLU A 64 9.12 18.95 -0.42
N MET A 65 8.95 17.73 0.12
CA MET A 65 9.10 16.50 -0.66
C MET A 65 7.93 16.28 -1.64
N LYS A 66 6.72 16.72 -1.30
CA LYS A 66 5.58 16.67 -2.23
C LYS A 66 5.81 17.65 -3.38
N ASP A 67 6.10 18.91 -3.07
CA ASP A 67 6.34 19.98 -4.05
C ASP A 67 7.47 19.60 -5.01
N GLY A 68 8.61 19.16 -4.46
CA GLY A 68 9.75 18.75 -5.27
C GLY A 68 9.46 17.54 -6.18
N LEU A 69 8.65 16.58 -5.72
CA LEU A 69 8.27 15.44 -6.54
C LEU A 69 7.26 15.85 -7.63
N SER A 70 6.29 16.70 -7.31
CA SER A 70 5.31 17.24 -8.27
C SER A 70 6.01 18.08 -9.35
N GLU A 71 6.94 18.95 -8.97
CA GLU A 71 7.76 19.74 -9.90
C GLU A 71 8.62 18.84 -10.80
N ALA A 72 9.28 17.82 -10.24
CA ALA A 72 10.07 16.87 -11.03
C ALA A 72 9.22 16.09 -12.05
N LEU A 73 7.97 15.77 -11.70
CA LEU A 73 7.02 15.15 -12.61
C LEU A 73 6.57 16.13 -13.70
N TYR A 74 6.21 17.35 -13.33
CA TYR A 74 5.84 18.43 -14.25
C TYR A 74 6.94 18.68 -15.27
N ASP A 75 8.17 18.91 -14.82
CA ASP A 75 9.30 19.19 -15.70
C ASP A 75 9.61 18.05 -16.67
N SER A 76 9.43 16.79 -16.22
CA SER A 76 9.63 15.62 -17.07
C SER A 76 8.53 15.45 -18.13
N LEU A 77 7.37 16.08 -17.96
CA LEU A 77 6.15 15.79 -18.73
C LEU A 77 5.59 17.01 -19.48
N LYS A 78 5.93 18.25 -19.10
CA LYS A 78 5.38 19.51 -19.63
C LYS A 78 5.45 19.69 -21.15
N ASN A 79 6.41 19.04 -21.80
CA ASN A 79 6.61 19.11 -23.26
C ASN A 79 6.12 17.86 -24.00
N LYS A 80 5.27 17.04 -23.38
CA LYS A 80 4.77 15.79 -23.95
C LYS A 80 3.25 15.82 -24.00
N ASP A 81 2.66 15.70 -25.18
CA ASP A 81 1.20 15.61 -25.31
C ASP A 81 0.68 14.20 -24.99
N VAL A 82 1.47 13.18 -25.34
CA VAL A 82 1.13 11.76 -25.17
C VAL A 82 2.34 10.97 -24.67
N LEU A 83 2.14 10.18 -23.62
CA LEU A 83 3.05 9.14 -23.17
C LEU A 83 2.67 7.80 -23.79
N HIS A 84 3.61 7.21 -24.51
CA HIS A 84 3.49 5.89 -25.09
C HIS A 84 4.18 4.88 -24.18
N LEU A 85 3.47 4.04 -23.44
CA LEU A 85 4.11 3.05 -22.55
C LEU A 85 4.86 1.94 -23.31
N HIS A 86 4.58 1.78 -24.60
CA HIS A 86 5.24 0.82 -25.48
C HIS A 86 6.20 1.57 -26.40
N GLY A 87 7.51 1.34 -26.26
CA GLY A 87 8.51 1.92 -27.17
C GLY A 87 9.81 2.40 -26.54
N GLY A 88 10.50 1.53 -25.78
CA GLY A 88 11.89 1.77 -25.39
C GLY A 88 12.11 3.05 -24.58
N TRP A 89 11.52 3.12 -23.38
CA TRP A 89 11.83 4.18 -22.43
C TRP A 89 13.27 4.02 -21.92
N GLN A 90 14.22 4.61 -22.64
CA GLN A 90 15.61 4.72 -22.20
C GLN A 90 15.83 5.86 -21.19
N LYS A 91 14.76 6.49 -20.70
CA LYS A 91 14.84 7.56 -19.69
C LYS A 91 14.48 7.02 -18.32
N VAL A 92 15.22 7.47 -17.33
CA VAL A 92 14.97 7.23 -15.91
C VAL A 92 13.56 7.73 -15.55
N HIS A 93 12.82 6.92 -14.81
CA HIS A 93 11.52 7.30 -14.30
C HIS A 93 11.68 8.51 -13.35
N PRO A 94 10.98 9.63 -13.57
CA PRO A 94 11.20 10.87 -12.80
C PRO A 94 11.04 10.67 -11.29
N THR A 95 10.01 9.93 -10.87
CA THR A 95 9.84 9.56 -9.45
C THR A 95 11.03 8.78 -8.89
N LEU A 96 11.62 7.85 -9.64
CA LEU A 96 12.75 7.06 -9.15
C LEU A 96 14.04 7.91 -9.07
N SER A 97 14.24 8.83 -10.02
CA SER A 97 15.33 9.81 -9.93
C SER A 97 15.18 10.71 -8.71
N PHE A 98 13.96 11.20 -8.44
CA PHE A 98 13.68 12.01 -7.25
C PHE A 98 13.90 11.22 -5.96
N VAL A 99 13.36 10.00 -5.88
CA VAL A 99 13.57 9.09 -4.74
C VAL A 99 15.05 8.86 -4.47
N ASP A 100 15.88 8.69 -5.51
CA ASP A 100 17.32 8.49 -5.33
C ASP A 100 18.01 9.70 -4.68
N ARG A 101 17.68 10.92 -5.14
CA ARG A 101 18.22 12.17 -4.60
C ARG A 101 17.80 12.43 -3.15
N HIS A 102 16.61 11.97 -2.77
CA HIS A 102 16.01 12.17 -1.45
C HIS A 102 15.89 10.86 -0.67
N ARG A 103 16.78 9.89 -0.94
CA ARG A 103 16.67 8.49 -0.48
C ARG A 103 16.50 8.34 1.03
N GLU A 104 17.15 9.18 1.83
CA GLU A 104 17.04 9.17 3.30
C GLU A 104 15.60 9.40 3.76
N PHE A 105 14.88 10.34 3.15
CA PHE A 105 13.47 10.59 3.43
C PHE A 105 12.63 9.36 3.12
N PHE A 106 12.71 8.83 1.88
CA PHE A 106 11.90 7.70 1.47
C PHE A 106 12.19 6.44 2.31
N GLN A 107 13.46 6.15 2.61
CA GLN A 107 13.85 5.04 3.48
C GLN A 107 13.26 5.18 4.90
N THR A 108 13.30 6.39 5.45
CA THR A 108 12.81 6.65 6.81
C THR A 108 11.28 6.59 6.88
N MET A 109 10.59 7.26 5.95
CA MET A 109 9.12 7.35 5.95
C MET A 109 8.43 6.05 5.56
N MET A 110 9.10 5.20 4.77
CA MET A 110 8.56 3.89 4.39
C MET A 110 8.87 2.78 5.38
N ASP A 111 9.77 3.01 6.35
CA ASP A 111 10.05 2.07 7.45
C ASP A 111 8.93 2.16 8.50
N ARG A 112 8.00 1.20 8.46
CA ARG A 112 6.86 1.12 9.38
C ARG A 112 7.25 0.88 10.84
N HIS A 113 8.47 0.40 11.12
CA HIS A 113 8.96 0.27 12.49
C HIS A 113 9.38 1.62 13.09
N LYS A 114 9.88 2.53 12.25
CA LYS A 114 10.34 3.88 12.66
C LYS A 114 9.23 4.92 12.52
N MET A 115 8.47 4.85 11.43
CA MET A 115 7.40 5.78 11.05
C MET A 115 6.05 5.06 10.86
N PRO A 116 5.48 4.42 11.90
CA PRO A 116 4.19 3.73 11.81
C PRO A 116 3.00 4.68 11.52
N TYR A 117 3.17 5.98 11.71
CA TYR A 117 2.12 6.99 11.53
C TYR A 117 2.18 7.69 10.17
N PHE A 118 3.24 7.50 9.38
CA PHE A 118 3.35 8.14 8.08
C PHE A 118 2.44 7.45 7.06
N HIS A 119 1.53 8.22 6.45
CA HIS A 119 0.57 7.70 5.47
C HIS A 119 1.10 7.87 4.05
N PHE A 120 2.06 7.03 3.65
CA PHE A 120 2.78 7.17 2.37
C PHE A 120 1.87 7.10 1.13
N HIS A 121 0.77 6.35 1.21
CA HIS A 121 -0.25 6.33 0.17
C HIS A 121 -0.93 7.70 0.01
N ALA A 122 -1.28 8.37 1.12
CA ALA A 122 -1.89 9.69 1.09
C ALA A 122 -0.89 10.74 0.55
N PHE A 123 0.38 10.66 0.97
CA PHE A 123 1.46 11.48 0.43
C PHE A 123 1.53 11.41 -1.11
N LEU A 124 1.55 10.19 -1.69
CA LEU A 124 1.59 10.03 -3.14
C LEU A 124 0.28 10.41 -3.84
N LYS A 125 -0.88 10.17 -3.23
CA LYS A 125 -2.16 10.65 -3.77
C LYS A 125 -2.16 12.16 -3.92
N ASP A 126 -1.62 12.86 -2.92
CA ASP A 126 -1.54 14.31 -2.91
C ASP A 126 -0.66 14.80 -4.06
N VAL A 127 0.55 14.26 -4.19
CA VAL A 127 1.44 14.54 -5.33
C VAL A 127 0.75 14.30 -6.68
N PHE A 128 0.05 13.16 -6.85
CA PHE A 128 -0.57 12.81 -8.13
C PHE A 128 -1.90 13.51 -8.42
N ARG A 129 -2.44 14.25 -7.45
CA ARG A 129 -3.58 15.16 -7.65
C ARG A 129 -3.17 16.51 -8.21
N HIS A 130 -1.90 16.88 -8.07
CA HIS A 130 -1.38 18.18 -8.44
C HIS A 130 -0.50 18.09 -9.70
N ASP A 131 -0.44 19.18 -10.45
CA ASP A 131 0.41 19.48 -11.61
C ASP A 131 0.31 18.60 -12.86
N VAL A 132 0.22 17.27 -12.74
CA VAL A 132 0.17 16.36 -13.89
C VAL A 132 -0.76 15.17 -13.70
N LEU A 133 -1.86 15.18 -14.44
CA LEU A 133 -2.74 14.04 -14.65
C LEU A 133 -2.35 13.26 -15.91
N LEU A 134 -2.29 11.94 -15.79
CA LEU A 134 -2.13 11.03 -16.93
C LEU A 134 -3.47 10.38 -17.23
N SER A 135 -4.10 10.78 -18.34
CA SER A 135 -5.41 10.26 -18.76
C SER A 135 -5.28 9.36 -19.99
N PRO A 136 -6.04 8.27 -20.16
CA PRO A 136 -6.05 7.48 -21.38
C PRO A 136 -6.36 8.35 -22.61
N VAL A 137 -5.67 8.11 -23.73
CA VAL A 137 -5.84 8.96 -24.92
C VAL A 137 -7.26 8.90 -25.50
N ASN A 138 -7.96 7.77 -25.31
CA ASN A 138 -9.26 7.45 -25.91
C ASN A 138 -10.43 7.41 -24.91
N ALA A 139 -10.24 7.88 -23.68
CA ALA A 139 -11.30 7.94 -22.68
C ALA A 139 -11.20 9.27 -21.92
N ASP A 140 -12.33 9.97 -21.80
CA ASP A 140 -12.44 11.06 -20.84
C ASP A 140 -12.80 10.42 -19.50
N PHE A 141 -11.91 10.55 -18.51
CA PHE A 141 -12.18 10.01 -17.19
C PHE A 141 -13.39 10.72 -16.57
N SER A 142 -14.36 9.94 -16.08
CA SER A 142 -15.28 10.47 -15.06
C SER A 142 -14.48 10.89 -13.82
N PRO A 143 -14.99 11.81 -12.98
CA PRO A 143 -14.31 12.18 -11.74
C PRO A 143 -13.99 10.96 -10.83
N THR A 144 -14.86 9.95 -10.85
CA THR A 144 -14.65 8.67 -10.16
C THR A 144 -13.45 7.91 -10.73
N GLU A 145 -13.36 7.79 -12.06
CA GLU A 145 -12.25 7.11 -12.72
C GLU A 145 -10.92 7.82 -12.49
N GLN A 146 -10.93 9.15 -12.50
CA GLN A 146 -9.75 9.95 -12.21
C GLN A 146 -9.26 9.70 -10.77
N ASP A 147 -10.17 9.68 -9.79
CA ASP A 147 -9.79 9.39 -8.41
C ASP A 147 -9.26 7.95 -8.26
N MET A 148 -9.95 6.95 -8.83
CA MET A 148 -9.47 5.56 -8.89
C MET A 148 -8.07 5.45 -9.49
N TYR A 149 -7.80 6.18 -10.57
CA TYR A 149 -6.50 6.22 -11.22
C TYR A 149 -5.41 6.79 -10.31
N ILE A 150 -5.69 7.89 -9.60
CA ILE A 150 -4.76 8.53 -8.67
C ILE A 150 -4.39 7.58 -7.53
N HIS A 151 -5.40 6.92 -6.94
CA HIS A 151 -5.19 5.88 -5.93
C HIS A 151 -4.27 4.79 -6.43
N TYR A 152 -4.65 4.18 -7.56
CA TYR A 152 -3.86 3.14 -8.17
C TYR A 152 -2.42 3.61 -8.44
N ARG A 153 -2.24 4.83 -8.93
CA ARG A 153 -0.93 5.44 -9.21
C ARG A 153 -0.07 5.58 -7.96
N ALA A 154 -0.67 6.03 -6.87
CA ALA A 154 -0.04 6.09 -5.55
C ALA A 154 0.41 4.69 -5.08
N LEU A 155 -0.46 3.69 -5.19
CA LEU A 155 -0.21 2.33 -4.69
C LEU A 155 0.90 1.61 -5.45
N TYR A 156 0.91 1.66 -6.78
CA TYR A 156 1.98 0.97 -7.52
C TYR A 156 3.31 1.73 -7.38
N THR A 157 3.30 3.06 -7.30
CA THR A 157 4.52 3.84 -7.06
C THR A 157 5.12 3.50 -5.70
N TYR A 158 4.27 3.44 -4.66
CA TYR A 158 4.66 2.95 -3.35
C TYR A 158 5.30 1.56 -3.43
N ALA A 159 4.70 0.63 -4.18
CA ALA A 159 5.19 -0.74 -4.32
C ALA A 159 6.59 -0.81 -4.96
N ILE A 160 6.81 -0.04 -6.03
CA ILE A 160 8.08 -0.01 -6.76
C ILE A 160 9.19 0.57 -5.87
N VAL A 161 8.92 1.70 -5.20
CA VAL A 161 9.90 2.31 -4.29
C VAL A 161 10.18 1.37 -3.11
N LEU A 162 9.15 0.73 -2.54
CA LEU A 162 9.32 -0.21 -1.44
C LEU A 162 10.14 -1.44 -1.85
N TYR A 163 9.91 -1.96 -3.07
CA TYR A 163 10.72 -3.03 -3.65
C TYR A 163 12.18 -2.60 -3.75
N TRP A 164 12.43 -1.44 -4.37
CA TRP A 164 13.77 -0.95 -4.60
C TRP A 164 14.55 -0.79 -3.30
N LEU A 165 13.96 -0.13 -2.30
CA LEU A 165 14.64 0.16 -1.04
C LEU A 165 14.91 -1.11 -0.21
N ASN A 166 14.10 -2.17 -0.33
CA ASN A 166 14.23 -3.38 0.48
C ASN A 166 15.00 -4.52 -0.20
N GLU A 167 14.78 -4.72 -1.50
CA GLU A 167 15.30 -5.88 -2.22
C GLU A 167 16.56 -5.55 -3.04
N GLU A 168 16.66 -4.31 -3.56
CA GLU A 168 17.77 -3.87 -4.39
C GLU A 168 18.32 -2.49 -3.97
N PRO A 169 18.65 -2.26 -2.69
CA PRO A 169 19.02 -0.93 -2.20
C PRO A 169 20.23 -0.31 -2.93
N GLY A 170 21.12 -1.13 -3.50
CA GLY A 170 22.29 -0.68 -4.27
C GLY A 170 22.05 -0.47 -5.76
N ALA A 171 20.85 -0.77 -6.30
CA ALA A 171 20.55 -0.55 -7.71
C ALA A 171 20.37 0.95 -8.01
N SER A 172 20.80 1.36 -9.20
CA SER A 172 20.65 2.74 -9.68
C SER A 172 19.20 3.02 -10.13
N PRO A 173 18.76 4.29 -10.15
CA PRO A 173 17.43 4.63 -10.65
C PRO A 173 17.22 4.21 -12.11
N GLU A 174 18.26 4.19 -12.95
CA GLU A 174 18.22 3.67 -14.33
C GLU A 174 17.87 2.19 -14.37
N ALA A 175 18.52 1.38 -13.53
CA ALA A 175 18.33 -0.07 -13.50
C ALA A 175 16.89 -0.42 -13.08
N ILE A 176 16.40 0.19 -12.01
CA ILE A 176 15.02 -0.01 -11.55
C ILE A 176 14.02 0.52 -12.56
N SER A 177 14.29 1.68 -13.19
CA SER A 177 13.44 2.20 -14.26
C SER A 177 13.33 1.20 -15.41
N GLY A 178 14.45 0.59 -15.83
CA GLY A 178 14.45 -0.46 -16.85
C GLY A 178 13.56 -1.64 -16.47
N GLN A 179 13.67 -2.16 -15.24
CA GLN A 179 12.80 -3.23 -14.76
C GLN A 179 11.32 -2.82 -14.75
N VAL A 180 11.02 -1.59 -14.29
CA VAL A 180 9.65 -1.07 -14.28
C VAL A 180 9.11 -0.94 -15.69
N TRP A 181 9.88 -0.43 -16.65
CA TRP A 181 9.48 -0.33 -18.05
C TRP A 181 9.26 -1.69 -18.70
N ASP A 182 10.14 -2.66 -18.43
CA ASP A 182 9.99 -4.05 -18.86
C ASP A 182 8.72 -4.66 -18.26
N LEU A 183 8.41 -4.39 -16.99
CA LEU A 183 7.21 -4.87 -16.33
C LEU A 183 5.97 -4.25 -16.98
N ILE A 184 5.89 -2.93 -17.01
CA ILE A 184 4.66 -2.24 -17.40
C ILE A 184 4.41 -2.29 -18.92
N SER A 185 5.41 -2.61 -19.75
CA SER A 185 5.21 -2.79 -21.20
C SER A 185 4.54 -4.13 -21.57
N GLN A 186 4.44 -5.08 -20.65
CA GLN A 186 3.78 -6.37 -20.85
C GLN A 186 2.24 -6.24 -20.71
N LYS A 187 1.47 -7.15 -21.32
CA LYS A 187 0.00 -7.22 -21.14
C LYS A 187 -0.31 -7.60 -19.68
N ARG A 188 -1.03 -6.75 -18.94
CA ARG A 188 -1.05 -6.80 -17.46
C ARG A 188 -2.26 -7.45 -16.82
N PHE A 189 -3.43 -7.51 -17.46
CA PHE A 189 -4.64 -7.84 -16.71
C PHE A 189 -4.67 -9.28 -16.19
N TYR A 190 -4.11 -10.25 -16.93
CA TYR A 190 -4.07 -11.64 -16.47
C TYR A 190 -3.12 -11.88 -15.29
N TRP A 191 -2.22 -10.95 -14.98
CA TRP A 191 -1.32 -11.03 -13.82
C TRP A 191 -2.02 -11.00 -12.48
N LEU A 192 -3.23 -10.47 -12.45
CA LEU A 192 -4.08 -10.49 -11.26
C LEU A 192 -4.41 -11.93 -10.85
N PHE A 193 -4.43 -12.85 -11.81
CA PHE A 193 -4.89 -14.20 -11.60
C PHE A 193 -3.72 -15.18 -11.52
N GLY A 194 -3.87 -16.16 -10.65
CA GLY A 194 -2.92 -17.25 -10.52
C GLY A 194 -3.62 -18.60 -10.59
N ARG A 195 -2.83 -19.65 -10.73
CA ARG A 195 -3.29 -21.01 -10.49
C ARG A 195 -3.34 -21.26 -9.00
N ARG A 196 -4.23 -22.18 -8.62
CA ARG A 196 -4.20 -22.75 -7.27
C ARG A 196 -2.84 -23.38 -7.04
N VAL A 197 -2.06 -22.82 -6.12
CA VAL A 197 -0.82 -23.46 -5.65
C VAL A 197 -1.26 -24.62 -4.74
N PRO A 198 -0.89 -25.88 -5.03
CA PRO A 198 -1.10 -26.97 -4.09
C PRO A 198 -0.41 -26.60 -2.77
N GLU A 199 -1.13 -26.54 -1.66
CA GLU A 199 -0.50 -26.35 -0.36
C GLU A 199 0.55 -27.45 -0.15
N GLN A 200 1.77 -27.08 0.27
CA GLN A 200 2.77 -28.06 0.69
C GLN A 200 2.21 -28.85 1.89
N GLU A 201 2.03 -30.15 1.67
CA GLU A 201 1.61 -31.20 2.61
C GLU A 201 0.56 -30.77 3.64
N GLU A 202 -0.71 -31.09 3.34
CA GLU A 202 -1.75 -31.22 4.34
C GLU A 202 -1.21 -32.00 5.55
N LYS A 203 -0.99 -31.30 6.67
CA LYS A 203 -0.89 -31.95 7.98
C LYS A 203 -2.11 -32.86 8.11
N LYS A 204 -1.89 -34.11 8.53
CA LYS A 204 -2.92 -35.14 8.78
C LYS A 204 -4.24 -34.48 9.19
N PRO A 205 -5.39 -34.88 8.59
CA PRO A 205 -6.67 -34.21 8.84
C PRO A 205 -6.88 -34.10 10.34
N ALA A 206 -6.92 -32.85 10.82
CA ALA A 206 -7.12 -32.58 12.23
C ALA A 206 -8.46 -33.21 12.65
N ASP A 207 -8.52 -33.70 13.88
CA ASP A 207 -9.76 -34.23 14.46
C ASP A 207 -10.92 -33.26 14.17
N ARG A 208 -12.02 -33.77 13.61
CA ARG A 208 -13.22 -32.98 13.25
C ARG A 208 -13.70 -32.14 14.43
N ARG A 209 -13.52 -32.62 15.66
CA ARG A 209 -13.84 -31.87 16.88
C ARG A 209 -12.96 -30.62 17.00
N VAL A 210 -11.65 -30.75 16.82
CA VAL A 210 -10.70 -29.62 16.86
C VAL A 210 -11.03 -28.59 15.79
N THR A 211 -11.35 -29.03 14.57
CA THR A 211 -11.75 -28.12 13.47
C THR A 211 -13.02 -27.36 13.80
N ARG A 212 -14.06 -28.04 14.32
CA ARG A 212 -15.32 -27.39 14.72
C ARG A 212 -15.10 -26.39 15.86
N THR A 213 -14.29 -26.72 16.86
CA THR A 213 -13.99 -25.81 17.96
C THR A 213 -13.22 -24.58 17.48
N ARG A 214 -12.21 -24.75 16.62
CA ARG A 214 -11.50 -23.62 16.01
C ARG A 214 -12.42 -22.73 15.18
N GLN A 215 -13.30 -23.32 14.38
CA GLN A 215 -14.27 -22.57 13.58
C GLN A 215 -15.22 -21.75 14.46
N ALA A 216 -15.78 -22.34 15.52
CA ALA A 216 -16.65 -21.63 16.46
C ALA A 216 -15.94 -20.44 17.14
N LEU A 217 -14.65 -20.59 17.49
CA LEU A 217 -13.85 -19.49 18.05
C LEU A 217 -13.59 -18.37 17.03
N GLN A 218 -13.34 -18.71 15.76
CA GLN A 218 -13.14 -17.74 14.69
C GLN A 218 -14.43 -16.98 14.37
N GLU A 219 -15.55 -17.69 14.21
CA GLU A 219 -16.88 -17.11 13.99
C GLU A 219 -17.26 -16.17 15.14
N ALA A 220 -16.99 -16.56 16.39
CA ALA A 220 -17.23 -15.70 17.54
C ALA A 220 -16.40 -14.41 17.50
N MET A 221 -15.12 -14.48 17.15
CA MET A 221 -14.27 -13.29 17.01
C MET A 221 -14.75 -12.38 15.87
N ILE A 222 -15.12 -12.94 14.72
CA ILE A 222 -15.64 -12.19 13.57
C ILE A 222 -16.95 -11.48 13.93
N GLY A 223 -17.88 -12.20 14.57
CA GLY A 223 -19.14 -11.62 15.07
C GLY A 223 -18.89 -10.49 16.07
N LEU A 224 -17.96 -10.68 17.00
CA LEU A 224 -17.56 -9.63 17.95
C LEU A 224 -16.94 -8.42 17.27
N MET A 225 -16.19 -8.56 16.18
CA MET A 225 -15.65 -7.42 15.41
C MET A 225 -16.72 -6.70 14.60
N ALA A 226 -17.78 -7.40 14.19
CA ALA A 226 -18.94 -6.80 13.56
C ALA A 226 -19.74 -5.95 14.56
N GLU A 227 -19.92 -6.47 15.79
CA GLU A 227 -20.65 -5.80 16.89
C GLU A 227 -19.84 -4.69 17.58
N LYS A 228 -18.64 -5.03 18.06
CA LYS A 228 -17.71 -4.14 18.77
C LYS A 228 -16.80 -3.48 17.75
N LYS A 229 -16.76 -2.14 17.76
CA LYS A 229 -16.02 -1.39 16.74
C LYS A 229 -14.49 -1.59 16.79
N GLU A 230 -13.94 -1.82 17.98
CA GLU A 230 -12.49 -1.89 18.24
C GLU A 230 -12.02 -3.27 18.74
N TYR A 231 -10.95 -3.79 18.13
CA TYR A 231 -10.30 -5.05 18.49
C TYR A 231 -9.77 -5.07 19.94
N ALA A 232 -9.28 -3.94 20.44
CA ALA A 232 -8.75 -3.83 21.80
C ALA A 232 -9.81 -4.18 22.87
N ALA A 233 -11.08 -3.83 22.61
CA ALA A 233 -12.21 -4.04 23.51
C ALA A 233 -12.71 -5.50 23.56
N ILE A 234 -12.28 -6.36 22.63
CA ILE A 234 -12.65 -7.77 22.62
C ILE A 234 -11.79 -8.54 23.62
N THR A 235 -12.45 -9.25 24.54
CA THR A 235 -11.79 -10.11 25.53
C THR A 235 -11.95 -11.59 25.19
N ILE A 236 -11.04 -12.43 25.69
CA ILE A 236 -11.16 -13.90 25.59
C ILE A 236 -12.48 -14.38 26.23
N SER A 237 -12.96 -13.70 27.27
CA SER A 237 -14.24 -14.01 27.91
C SER A 237 -15.43 -13.75 26.98
N ASP A 238 -15.40 -12.67 26.19
CA ASP A 238 -16.42 -12.41 25.18
C ASP A 238 -16.43 -13.52 24.12
N ILE A 239 -15.25 -13.87 23.59
CA ILE A 239 -15.10 -14.91 22.56
C ILE A 239 -15.59 -16.26 23.08
N ALA A 240 -15.21 -16.64 24.30
CA ALA A 240 -15.65 -17.88 24.93
C ALA A 240 -17.18 -17.92 25.10
N ARG A 241 -17.78 -16.81 25.56
CA ARG A 241 -19.24 -16.70 25.70
C ARG A 241 -19.95 -16.80 24.35
N GLN A 242 -19.49 -16.08 23.32
CA GLN A 242 -20.14 -16.06 22.01
C GLN A 242 -19.97 -17.37 21.24
N SER A 243 -18.85 -18.07 21.41
CA SER A 243 -18.65 -19.41 20.84
C SER A 243 -19.33 -20.53 21.62
N ASN A 244 -19.94 -20.23 22.77
CA ASN A 244 -20.47 -21.22 23.72
C ASN A 244 -19.42 -22.26 24.17
N LEU A 245 -18.19 -21.80 24.43
CA LEU A 245 -17.06 -22.60 24.87
C LEU A 245 -16.51 -22.09 26.21
N ARG A 246 -15.76 -22.94 26.91
CA ARG A 246 -15.06 -22.51 28.13
C ARG A 246 -13.78 -21.76 27.77
N ARG A 247 -13.36 -20.81 28.61
CA ARG A 247 -12.06 -20.12 28.44
C ARG A 247 -10.87 -21.09 28.41
N ALA A 248 -10.93 -22.19 29.17
CA ALA A 248 -9.92 -23.24 29.10
C ALA A 248 -9.80 -23.82 27.68
N THR A 249 -10.93 -24.10 27.04
CA THR A 249 -10.99 -24.60 25.66
C THR A 249 -10.43 -23.61 24.63
N PHE A 250 -10.55 -22.29 24.87
CA PHE A 250 -9.85 -21.31 24.05
C PHE A 250 -8.33 -21.52 24.10
N TYR A 251 -7.78 -21.65 25.31
CA TYR A 251 -6.34 -21.80 25.51
C TYR A 251 -5.77 -23.14 25.01
N ASP A 252 -6.61 -24.17 24.91
CA ASP A 252 -6.24 -25.44 24.25
C ASP A 252 -5.95 -25.26 22.75
N HIS A 253 -6.45 -24.18 22.13
CA HIS A 253 -6.32 -23.92 20.69
C HIS A 253 -5.48 -22.68 20.35
N TYR A 254 -5.52 -21.65 21.18
CA TYR A 254 -4.86 -20.37 20.93
C TYR A 254 -4.23 -19.82 22.22
N ALA A 255 -2.98 -19.41 22.14
CA ALA A 255 -2.27 -18.83 23.29
C ALA A 255 -2.90 -17.51 23.76
N ASN A 256 -3.41 -16.71 22.83
CA ASN A 256 -4.02 -15.40 23.08
C ASN A 256 -4.94 -15.01 21.91
N LYS A 257 -5.63 -13.87 22.02
CA LYS A 257 -6.54 -13.37 20.97
C LYS A 257 -5.81 -12.95 19.70
N GLU A 258 -4.54 -12.54 19.80
CA GLU A 258 -3.68 -12.18 18.66
C GLU A 258 -3.39 -13.41 17.78
N ALA A 259 -3.14 -14.57 18.38
CA ALA A 259 -2.93 -15.83 17.65
C ALA A 259 -4.20 -16.27 16.90
N LEU A 260 -5.37 -16.09 17.51
CA LEU A 260 -6.66 -16.32 16.85
C LEU A 260 -6.85 -15.34 15.69
N LEU A 261 -6.64 -14.05 15.92
CA LEU A 261 -6.74 -13.00 14.90
C LEU A 261 -5.85 -13.31 13.69
N LYS A 262 -4.57 -13.64 13.91
CA LYS A 262 -3.64 -13.99 12.84
C LYS A 262 -4.14 -15.19 12.02
N THR A 263 -4.72 -16.19 12.68
CA THR A 263 -5.31 -17.35 12.00
C THR A 263 -6.48 -16.94 11.10
N ILE A 264 -7.34 -16.03 11.58
CA ILE A 264 -8.47 -15.52 10.80
C ILE A 264 -7.97 -14.70 9.61
N ILE A 265 -7.01 -13.78 9.81
CA ILE A 265 -6.42 -12.98 8.72
C ILE A 265 -5.84 -13.89 7.65
N HIS A 266 -5.09 -14.94 8.04
CA HIS A 266 -4.53 -15.91 7.10
C HIS A 266 -5.60 -16.70 6.34
N GLN A 267 -6.70 -17.09 7.00
CA GLN A 267 -7.83 -17.73 6.33
C GLN A 267 -8.50 -16.76 5.34
N SER A 268 -8.77 -15.52 5.75
CA SER A 268 -9.33 -14.49 4.87
C SER A 268 -8.43 -14.20 3.66
N CYS A 269 -7.10 -14.22 3.83
CA CYS A 269 -6.16 -14.10 2.72
C CYS A 269 -6.24 -15.30 1.77
N ARG A 270 -6.42 -16.52 2.28
CA ARG A 270 -6.65 -17.72 1.44
C ARG A 270 -7.94 -17.60 0.66
N ASP A 271 -9.01 -17.14 1.28
CA ASP A 271 -10.31 -16.95 0.62
C ASP A 271 -10.20 -15.89 -0.48
N LEU A 272 -9.52 -14.78 -0.19
CA LEU A 272 -9.20 -13.73 -1.17
C LEU A 272 -8.39 -14.27 -2.35
N ILE A 273 -7.33 -15.04 -2.09
CA ILE A 273 -6.53 -15.69 -3.12
C ILE A 273 -7.39 -16.65 -3.95
N GLY A 274 -8.32 -17.37 -3.31
CA GLY A 274 -9.28 -18.23 -3.99
C GLY A 274 -10.11 -17.49 -5.04
N LEU A 275 -10.53 -16.26 -4.75
CA LEU A 275 -11.26 -15.40 -5.70
C LEU A 275 -10.39 -14.96 -6.90
N LEU A 276 -9.08 -14.90 -6.71
CA LEU A 276 -8.08 -14.56 -7.72
C LEU A 276 -7.53 -15.80 -8.45
N THR A 277 -7.98 -17.01 -8.10
CA THR A 277 -7.52 -18.25 -8.73
C THR A 277 -8.40 -18.65 -9.91
N VAL A 278 -7.76 -18.96 -11.04
CA VAL A 278 -8.43 -19.46 -12.25
C VAL A 278 -8.12 -20.94 -12.47
N LYS A 279 -9.02 -21.65 -13.18
CA LYS A 279 -8.87 -23.10 -13.45
C LYS A 279 -7.80 -23.40 -14.50
N GLY A 280 -7.59 -22.50 -15.46
CA GLY A 280 -6.66 -22.64 -16.58
C GLY A 280 -5.36 -21.85 -16.39
N GLU A 281 -4.64 -21.66 -17.49
CA GLU A 281 -3.51 -20.73 -17.55
C GLU A 281 -4.00 -19.29 -17.39
N PRO A 282 -3.39 -18.47 -16.51
CA PRO A 282 -3.73 -17.06 -16.43
C PRO A 282 -3.60 -16.36 -17.79
N ALA A 283 -2.59 -16.72 -18.59
CA ALA A 283 -2.36 -16.16 -19.92
C ALA A 283 -3.50 -16.40 -20.92
N ASP A 284 -4.33 -17.43 -20.69
CA ASP A 284 -5.48 -17.78 -21.52
C ASP A 284 -6.79 -17.14 -21.02
N CYS A 285 -6.75 -16.44 -19.88
CA CYS A 285 -7.91 -15.78 -19.28
C CYS A 285 -8.47 -14.71 -20.24
N SER A 286 -9.74 -14.82 -20.60
CA SER A 286 -10.40 -13.81 -21.41
C SER A 286 -10.66 -12.52 -20.62
N MET A 287 -10.95 -11.42 -21.32
CA MET A 287 -11.31 -10.17 -20.64
C MET A 287 -12.60 -10.34 -19.82
N GLU A 288 -13.57 -11.09 -20.34
CA GLU A 288 -14.83 -11.39 -19.69
C GLU A 288 -14.63 -12.25 -18.43
N GLU A 289 -13.72 -13.22 -18.48
CA GLU A 289 -13.37 -14.05 -17.32
C GLU A 289 -12.67 -13.22 -16.22
N ALA A 290 -11.77 -12.33 -16.63
CA ALA A 290 -11.10 -11.38 -15.73
C ALA A 290 -12.11 -10.43 -15.07
N GLU A 291 -13.03 -9.88 -15.85
CA GLU A 291 -14.10 -8.99 -15.36
C GLU A 291 -14.97 -9.75 -14.36
N ALA A 292 -15.46 -10.94 -14.73
CA ALA A 292 -16.28 -11.75 -13.85
C ALA A 292 -15.56 -12.10 -12.53
N ALA A 293 -14.24 -12.32 -12.55
CA ALA A 293 -13.45 -12.57 -11.35
C ALA A 293 -13.35 -11.33 -10.45
N LEU A 294 -13.11 -10.15 -11.03
CA LEU A 294 -13.10 -8.89 -10.29
C LEU A 294 -14.48 -8.53 -9.73
N VAL A 295 -15.55 -8.78 -10.48
CA VAL A 295 -16.93 -8.63 -9.97
C VAL A 295 -17.15 -9.51 -8.75
N ARG A 296 -16.77 -10.79 -8.81
CA ARG A 296 -16.86 -11.69 -7.65
C ARG A 296 -16.06 -11.17 -6.46
N LEU A 297 -14.84 -10.66 -6.69
CA LEU A 297 -14.02 -10.04 -5.65
C LEU A 297 -14.74 -8.85 -5.00
N PHE A 298 -15.20 -7.89 -5.81
CA PHE A 298 -15.87 -6.70 -5.30
C PHE A 298 -17.20 -6.99 -4.62
N SER A 299 -18.00 -7.92 -5.15
CA SER A 299 -19.22 -8.40 -4.50
C SER A 299 -18.90 -9.05 -3.15
N ALA A 300 -17.92 -9.96 -3.08
CA ALA A 300 -17.52 -10.58 -1.82
C ALA A 300 -17.09 -9.56 -0.74
N LEU A 301 -16.37 -8.50 -1.15
CA LEU A 301 -16.01 -7.40 -0.27
C LEU A 301 -17.22 -6.57 0.20
N SER A 302 -18.30 -6.54 -0.59
CA SER A 302 -19.55 -5.83 -0.26
C SER A 302 -20.45 -6.66 0.65
N ASP A 303 -20.48 -7.97 0.41
CA ASP A 303 -21.35 -8.94 1.08
C ASP A 303 -20.80 -9.40 2.45
N GLY A 304 -19.74 -8.74 2.94
CA GLY A 304 -19.25 -8.93 4.31
C GLY A 304 -18.23 -10.05 4.48
N LEU A 305 -17.28 -10.20 3.54
CA LEU A 305 -16.09 -11.04 3.77
C LEU A 305 -15.50 -10.72 5.17
N PRO A 306 -15.13 -11.71 6.00
CA PRO A 306 -14.64 -11.45 7.36
C PRO A 306 -13.51 -10.42 7.43
N LEU A 307 -12.69 -10.39 6.38
CA LEU A 307 -11.62 -9.43 6.16
C LEU A 307 -12.06 -7.96 6.31
N VAL A 308 -13.28 -7.63 5.88
CA VAL A 308 -13.83 -6.27 5.87
C VAL A 308 -13.91 -5.69 7.28
N HIS A 309 -14.27 -6.51 8.28
CA HIS A 309 -14.35 -6.06 9.66
C HIS A 309 -12.98 -5.68 10.25
N PHE A 310 -11.90 -6.30 9.77
CA PHE A 310 -10.55 -6.00 10.21
C PHE A 310 -9.96 -4.79 9.50
N LEU A 311 -10.37 -4.54 8.24
CA LEU A 311 -9.90 -3.43 7.42
C LEU A 311 -10.66 -2.12 7.63
N ARG A 312 -11.78 -2.12 8.35
CA ARG A 312 -12.55 -0.92 8.65
C ARG A 312 -11.72 0.10 9.42
N GLU A 313 -11.84 1.37 9.06
CA GLU A 313 -11.27 2.47 9.81
C GLU A 313 -11.67 2.41 11.31
N GLY A 314 -10.69 2.61 12.19
CA GLY A 314 -10.90 2.50 13.64
C GLY A 314 -11.06 1.07 14.17
N SER A 315 -10.86 0.02 13.36
CA SER A 315 -10.90 -1.37 13.86
C SER A 315 -9.86 -1.64 14.94
N GLY A 316 -8.74 -0.89 14.94
CA GLY A 316 -7.63 -1.06 15.87
C GLY A 316 -6.90 -2.39 15.71
N VAL A 317 -7.11 -3.10 14.59
CA VAL A 317 -6.46 -4.38 14.31
C VAL A 317 -5.04 -4.12 13.77
N PRO A 318 -3.99 -4.60 14.45
CA PRO A 318 -2.63 -4.42 13.99
C PRO A 318 -2.33 -5.28 12.75
N ASP A 319 -1.42 -4.80 11.90
CA ASP A 319 -0.71 -5.56 10.86
C ASP A 319 -1.56 -6.29 9.77
N VAL A 320 -2.86 -6.00 9.63
CA VAL A 320 -3.72 -6.65 8.62
C VAL A 320 -3.17 -6.43 7.20
N ILE A 321 -2.84 -5.19 6.86
CA ILE A 321 -2.33 -4.83 5.53
C ILE A 321 -0.97 -5.49 5.24
N PRO A 322 0.03 -5.42 6.15
CA PRO A 322 1.27 -6.19 6.01
C PRO A 322 1.06 -7.69 5.81
N GLU A 323 0.15 -8.33 6.56
CA GLU A 323 -0.14 -9.76 6.41
C GLU A 323 -0.78 -10.09 5.05
N MET A 324 -1.73 -9.26 4.59
CA MET A 324 -2.32 -9.40 3.25
C MET A 324 -1.26 -9.28 2.16
N PHE A 325 -0.40 -8.27 2.26
CA PHE A 325 0.67 -8.04 1.31
C PHE A 325 1.62 -9.24 1.24
N ARG A 326 2.07 -9.75 2.39
CA ARG A 326 2.91 -10.97 2.46
C ARG A 326 2.24 -12.20 1.84
N ALA A 327 0.96 -12.41 2.14
CA ALA A 327 0.22 -13.56 1.61
C ALA A 327 0.08 -13.51 0.09
N LEU A 328 -0.29 -12.35 -0.46
CA LEU A 328 -0.40 -12.13 -1.91
C LEU A 328 0.96 -12.23 -2.59
N GLN A 329 2.00 -11.60 -2.03
CA GLN A 329 3.37 -11.72 -2.57
C GLN A 329 3.82 -13.16 -2.65
N SER A 330 3.65 -13.93 -1.56
CA SER A 330 3.95 -15.37 -1.55
C SER A 330 3.19 -16.10 -2.64
N PHE A 331 1.88 -15.85 -2.78
CA PHE A 331 1.08 -16.46 -3.83
C PHE A 331 1.63 -16.19 -5.24
N TYR A 332 1.93 -14.93 -5.58
CA TYR A 332 2.45 -14.54 -6.90
C TYR A 332 3.88 -15.04 -7.15
N LEU A 333 4.73 -15.09 -6.11
CA LEU A 333 6.07 -15.66 -6.21
C LEU A 333 6.07 -17.17 -6.49
N HIS A 334 5.00 -17.89 -6.15
CA HIS A 334 4.88 -19.32 -6.41
C HIS A 334 4.18 -19.66 -7.74
N GLN A 335 3.67 -18.66 -8.46
CA GLN A 335 3.05 -18.90 -9.78
C GLN A 335 4.09 -19.34 -10.81
N PRO A 336 3.78 -20.29 -11.72
CA PRO A 336 4.71 -20.75 -12.75
C PRO A 336 4.80 -19.75 -13.93
N LEU A 337 5.07 -18.48 -13.62
CA LEU A 337 5.16 -17.38 -14.57
C LEU A 337 6.61 -16.93 -14.74
N HIS A 338 7.03 -16.71 -15.98
CA HIS A 338 8.30 -16.07 -16.30
C HIS A 338 8.04 -14.57 -16.53
N ILE A 339 8.67 -13.73 -15.71
CA ILE A 339 8.57 -12.26 -15.82
C ILE A 339 9.97 -11.71 -16.07
N GLN A 340 10.17 -11.09 -17.23
CA GLN A 340 11.46 -10.54 -17.64
C GLN A 340 12.01 -9.51 -16.64
N ALA A 341 11.14 -8.62 -16.13
CA ALA A 341 11.48 -7.60 -15.15
C ALA A 341 11.87 -8.14 -13.76
N GLY A 342 11.75 -9.45 -13.53
CA GLY A 342 11.99 -10.07 -12.23
C GLY A 342 10.69 -10.37 -11.48
N LYS A 343 10.62 -11.60 -10.95
CA LYS A 343 9.41 -12.12 -10.28
C LYS A 343 9.11 -11.41 -8.95
N LYS A 344 10.13 -10.91 -8.25
CA LYS A 344 9.96 -10.17 -7.00
C LYS A 344 9.29 -8.82 -7.23
N LEU A 345 9.83 -8.00 -8.14
CA LEU A 345 9.20 -6.72 -8.53
C LEU A 345 7.74 -6.92 -8.96
N TYR A 346 7.48 -7.93 -9.79
CA TYR A 346 6.14 -8.34 -10.18
C TYR A 346 5.23 -8.64 -8.96
N ALA A 347 5.69 -9.46 -8.02
CA ALA A 347 4.90 -9.82 -6.85
C ALA A 347 4.62 -8.63 -5.92
N TYR A 348 5.59 -7.73 -5.73
CA TYR A 348 5.40 -6.46 -5.01
C TYR A 348 4.32 -5.61 -5.70
N TYR A 349 4.47 -5.42 -7.01
CA TYR A 349 3.55 -4.61 -7.81
C TYR A 349 2.11 -5.13 -7.76
N VAL A 350 1.89 -6.42 -8.06
CA VAL A 350 0.52 -6.99 -8.10
C VAL A 350 -0.11 -7.05 -6.71
N ALA A 351 0.65 -7.42 -5.68
CA ALA A 351 0.14 -7.48 -4.31
C ALA A 351 -0.28 -6.08 -3.81
N SER A 352 0.53 -5.04 -4.00
CA SER A 352 0.19 -3.67 -3.59
C SER A 352 -1.02 -3.13 -4.36
N MET A 353 -1.08 -3.39 -5.66
CA MET A 353 -2.21 -3.01 -6.51
C MET A 353 -3.52 -3.61 -5.99
N LEU A 354 -3.53 -4.92 -5.68
CA LEU A 354 -4.73 -5.59 -5.15
C LEU A 354 -5.12 -5.13 -3.75
N VAL A 355 -4.15 -4.98 -2.84
CA VAL A 355 -4.41 -4.45 -1.49
C VAL A 355 -5.05 -3.07 -1.59
N GLY A 356 -4.52 -2.22 -2.44
CA GLY A 356 -5.05 -0.88 -2.63
C GLY A 356 -6.40 -0.83 -3.32
N LEU A 357 -6.65 -1.72 -4.28
CA LEU A 357 -7.97 -1.89 -4.89
C LEU A 357 -9.04 -2.33 -3.86
N ILE A 358 -8.67 -3.24 -2.96
CA ILE A 358 -9.51 -3.66 -1.83
C ILE A 358 -9.78 -2.46 -0.91
N GLN A 359 -8.75 -1.70 -0.55
CA GLN A 359 -8.93 -0.49 0.28
C GLN A 359 -9.86 0.52 -0.38
N TYR A 360 -9.68 0.79 -1.68
CA TYR A 360 -10.56 1.68 -2.44
C TYR A 360 -12.01 1.19 -2.40
N ARG A 361 -12.26 -0.09 -2.72
CA ARG A 361 -13.62 -0.68 -2.67
C ARG A 361 -14.29 -0.49 -1.31
N LEU A 362 -13.54 -0.65 -0.22
CA LEU A 362 -14.10 -0.61 1.13
C LEU A 362 -14.35 0.82 1.66
N HIS A 363 -13.74 1.84 1.06
CA HIS A 363 -13.81 3.22 1.56
C HIS A 363 -14.47 4.15 0.54
N GLU A 364 -13.69 4.63 -0.42
CA GLU A 364 -14.11 5.66 -1.39
C GLU A 364 -15.01 5.07 -2.49
N GLY A 365 -14.80 3.80 -2.85
CA GLY A 365 -15.53 3.12 -3.92
C GLY A 365 -16.75 2.32 -3.46
N LYS A 366 -17.19 2.42 -2.20
CA LYS A 366 -18.25 1.55 -1.62
C LYS A 366 -19.61 1.70 -2.31
N ASP A 367 -19.91 2.90 -2.80
CA ASP A 367 -21.21 3.25 -3.39
C ASP A 367 -21.28 2.90 -4.89
N HIS A 368 -20.16 2.45 -5.48
CA HIS A 368 -20.10 2.02 -6.86
C HIS A 368 -20.51 0.55 -7.02
N ALA A 369 -21.10 0.21 -8.16
CA ALA A 369 -21.47 -1.16 -8.45
C ALA A 369 -20.22 -2.03 -8.72
N PRO A 370 -20.16 -3.29 -8.24
CA PRO A 370 -19.03 -4.20 -8.49
C PRO A 370 -18.63 -4.35 -9.95
N ASP A 371 -19.61 -4.43 -10.86
CA ASP A 371 -19.42 -4.54 -12.32
C ASP A 371 -18.87 -3.27 -12.95
N MET A 372 -19.23 -2.10 -12.43
CA MET A 372 -18.63 -0.84 -12.87
C MET A 372 -17.16 -0.79 -12.46
N LEU A 373 -16.85 -1.04 -11.17
CA LEU A 373 -15.47 -1.01 -10.68
C LEU A 373 -14.55 -2.01 -11.41
N ALA A 374 -15.07 -3.20 -11.72
CA ALA A 374 -14.33 -4.21 -12.49
C ALA A 374 -13.99 -3.73 -13.90
N ARG A 375 -14.97 -3.17 -14.61
CA ARG A 375 -14.79 -2.64 -15.97
C ARG A 375 -13.78 -1.49 -15.98
N GLU A 376 -13.92 -0.53 -15.08
CA GLU A 376 -13.01 0.62 -15.01
C GLU A 376 -11.58 0.20 -14.67
N PHE A 377 -11.42 -0.72 -13.72
CA PHE A 377 -10.10 -1.22 -13.34
C PHE A 377 -9.41 -2.00 -14.47
N LEU A 378 -10.17 -2.80 -15.25
CA LEU A 378 -9.63 -3.52 -16.40
C LEU A 378 -9.28 -2.60 -17.57
N GLN A 379 -10.14 -1.61 -17.86
CA GLN A 379 -9.84 -0.59 -18.86
C GLN A 379 -8.51 0.07 -18.55
N PHE A 380 -8.30 0.45 -17.29
CA PHE A 380 -7.06 1.03 -16.81
C PHE A 380 -5.83 0.13 -17.09
N LEU A 381 -5.92 -1.18 -16.84
CA LEU A 381 -4.80 -2.12 -17.05
C LEU A 381 -4.43 -2.34 -18.52
N ASP A 382 -5.34 -2.06 -19.45
CA ASP A 382 -5.09 -2.16 -20.90
C ASP A 382 -4.70 -0.83 -21.55
N VAL A 383 -4.57 0.26 -20.77
CA VAL A 383 -4.15 1.57 -21.31
C VAL A 383 -2.68 1.54 -21.72
N LYS A 384 -2.43 1.60 -23.03
CA LYS A 384 -1.07 1.62 -23.62
C LYS A 384 -0.55 3.03 -23.89
N LYS A 385 -1.44 4.03 -23.90
CA LYS A 385 -1.14 5.43 -24.19
C LYS A 385 -1.88 6.33 -23.21
N TYR A 386 -1.15 7.23 -22.57
CA TYR A 386 -1.72 8.29 -21.74
C TYR A 386 -1.53 9.65 -22.41
N ARG A 387 -2.56 10.46 -22.49
CA ARG A 387 -2.47 11.91 -22.66
C ARG A 387 -1.92 12.53 -21.36
N VAL A 388 -1.01 13.47 -21.49
CA VAL A 388 -0.55 14.28 -20.37
C VAL A 388 -1.47 15.48 -20.26
N ILE A 389 -2.03 15.71 -19.08
CA ILE A 389 -2.86 16.86 -18.76
C ILE A 389 -2.15 17.62 -17.64
N LEU A 390 -1.74 18.85 -17.91
CA LEU A 390 -1.21 19.75 -16.89
C LEU A 390 -2.38 20.36 -16.14
N LEU A 391 -2.37 20.27 -14.81
CA LEU A 391 -3.46 20.71 -13.93
C LEU A 391 -3.31 22.16 -13.45
#